data_AF-A0A3B1C6E8-F1
#
_entry.id   AF-A0A3B1C6E8-F1
#
_cell.length_a   1.000
_cell.length_b   1.000
_cell.length_c   1.000
_cell.angle_alpha   90.00
_cell.angle_beta   90.00
_cell.angle_gamma   90.00
#
_symmetry.space_group_name_H-M   'P 1'
#
loop_
_entity.id
_entity.type
_entity.pdbx_description
1 polymer ?
#
loop_
_entity_poly.entity_id
_entity_poly.type
_entity_poly.pdbx_seq_one_letter_code
_entity_poly.pdbx_strand_id
1 'polypeptide(L)'
;CVSADIFIGKGYRRRDDHCHNWSVGMKTLDGANDSSTKAYAYGYLTHLAADVMAHNYFIPKLLCTTPAPNGLGHVYWEFRADRFVKKKYWTLASKVVSMHNQGADTLIKKVMNRSRFRFGAKKMLFKRAMKLNDLMMAMRRVETAPAPKKKITRKQVVTLNNYSINLILDFLRNGQKALALQYDPVGTDNIIKARQIRKSGRKNVAGLNLEKLFEIPGAIINNKIVDSETIRF
;
A
#
# COMPACT_ATOMS: atom_id res chain seq x y z
N CYS A 1 -3.78 9.09 -7.63
CA CYS A 1 -2.36 9.36 -7.33
C CYS A 1 -1.66 8.02 -7.10
N VAL A 2 -0.40 7.84 -7.53
CA VAL A 2 0.40 6.61 -7.27
C VAL A 2 1.74 6.99 -6.62
N SER A 3 1.81 8.18 -6.01
CA SER A 3 3.10 8.78 -5.62
C SER A 3 3.64 8.34 -4.27
N ALA A 4 2.79 7.78 -3.41
CA ALA A 4 3.23 7.14 -2.17
C ALA A 4 4.18 5.96 -2.48
N ASP A 5 3.89 5.22 -3.56
CA ASP A 5 4.72 4.11 -4.07
C ASP A 5 5.99 4.55 -4.81
N ILE A 6 6.10 5.82 -5.26
CA ILE A 6 7.30 6.29 -6.01
C ILE A 6 8.59 6.12 -5.20
N PHE A 7 8.49 6.00 -3.88
CA PHE A 7 9.62 5.77 -3.00
C PHE A 7 9.81 4.30 -2.63
N ILE A 8 9.69 3.40 -3.61
CA ILE A 8 10.06 1.98 -3.53
C ILE A 8 11.40 1.80 -2.78
N GLY A 9 11.44 0.85 -1.85
CA GLY A 9 12.67 0.38 -1.20
C GLY A 9 13.01 1.00 0.16
N LYS A 10 12.09 1.73 0.80
CA LYS A 10 12.28 2.14 2.20
C LYS A 10 11.73 1.07 3.13
N GLY A 11 12.57 0.55 4.02
CA GLY A 11 12.16 -0.46 4.99
C GLY A 11 11.00 0.03 5.89
N TYR A 12 10.28 -0.94 6.43
CA TYR A 12 9.19 -0.91 7.40
C TYR A 12 9.30 -0.06 8.70
N ARG A 13 10.36 0.73 8.91
CA ARG A 13 10.50 1.57 10.12
C ARG A 13 9.89 2.95 9.88
N ARG A 14 9.01 3.39 10.78
CA ARG A 14 8.54 4.78 10.87
C ARG A 14 9.74 5.73 10.86
N ARG A 15 9.68 6.70 9.95
CA ARG A 15 10.59 7.84 9.88
C ARG A 15 9.76 9.05 9.47
N ASP A 16 10.11 10.22 9.99
CA ASP A 16 9.44 11.48 9.65
C ASP A 16 9.55 11.81 8.15
N ASP A 17 10.49 11.17 7.45
CA ASP A 17 10.75 11.30 6.03
C ASP A 17 10.12 10.19 5.16
N HIS A 18 9.28 9.34 5.74
CA HIS A 18 8.59 8.25 5.07
C HIS A 18 7.36 8.76 4.30
N CYS A 19 7.18 8.31 3.06
CA CYS A 19 6.08 8.71 2.18
C CYS A 19 4.74 8.04 2.52
N HIS A 20 4.69 7.27 3.60
CA HIS A 20 3.44 6.73 4.12
C HIS A 20 3.19 7.38 5.48
N ASN A 21 2.96 8.69 5.45
CA ASN A 21 2.80 9.50 6.64
C ASN A 21 1.61 10.43 6.44
N TRP A 22 0.63 10.33 7.34
CA TRP A 22 -0.56 11.17 7.33
C TRP A 22 -0.21 12.66 7.32
N SER A 23 0.82 13.10 8.05
CA SER A 23 1.26 14.50 8.07
C SER A 23 1.69 14.99 6.69
N VAL A 24 2.38 14.16 5.89
CA VAL A 24 2.77 14.51 4.52
C VAL A 24 1.53 14.64 3.65
N GLY A 25 0.58 13.71 3.77
CA GLY A 25 -0.69 13.76 3.03
C GLY A 25 -1.50 15.01 3.36
N MET A 26 -1.64 15.34 4.64
CA MET A 26 -2.38 16.53 5.11
C MET A 26 -1.70 17.82 4.65
N LYS A 27 -0.38 17.96 4.84
CA LYS A 27 0.37 19.12 4.31
C LYS A 27 0.27 19.26 2.80
N THR A 28 0.19 18.13 2.07
CA THR A 28 -0.03 18.13 0.63
C THR A 28 -1.43 18.66 0.29
N LEU A 29 -2.45 18.26 1.05
CA LEU A 29 -3.82 18.78 0.88
C LEU A 29 -3.91 20.27 1.21
N ASP A 30 -3.30 20.70 2.33
CA ASP A 30 -3.30 22.10 2.76
C ASP A 30 -2.56 23.02 1.77
N GLY A 31 -1.50 22.50 1.12
CA GLY A 31 -0.73 23.24 0.12
C GLY A 31 -1.31 23.19 -1.30
N ALA A 32 -2.43 22.50 -1.52
CA ALA A 32 -3.04 22.35 -2.84
C ALA A 32 -3.94 23.53 -3.20
N ASN A 33 -3.61 24.23 -4.30
CA ASN A 33 -4.26 25.48 -4.69
C ASN A 33 -5.32 25.33 -5.78
N ASP A 34 -5.36 24.20 -6.47
CA ASP A 34 -6.22 23.97 -7.63
C ASP A 34 -6.82 22.56 -7.61
N SER A 35 -7.82 22.30 -8.46
CA SER A 35 -8.52 21.00 -8.50
C SER A 35 -7.60 19.82 -8.82
N SER A 36 -6.55 20.03 -9.63
CA SER A 36 -5.59 18.99 -9.99
C SER A 36 -4.68 18.64 -8.81
N THR A 37 -4.14 19.65 -8.12
CA THR A 37 -3.31 19.43 -6.92
C THR A 37 -4.12 18.88 -5.75
N LYS A 38 -5.39 19.27 -5.61
CA LYS A 38 -6.32 18.67 -4.63
C LYS A 38 -6.63 17.21 -4.95
N ALA A 39 -6.92 16.87 -6.21
CA ALA A 39 -7.13 15.49 -6.63
C ALA A 39 -5.88 14.61 -6.39
N TYR A 40 -4.69 15.18 -6.59
CA TYR A 40 -3.43 14.53 -6.25
C TYR A 40 -3.31 14.26 -4.75
N ALA A 41 -3.59 15.25 -3.90
CA ALA A 41 -3.53 15.14 -2.45
C ALA A 41 -4.53 14.12 -1.91
N TYR A 42 -5.79 14.18 -2.34
CA TYR A 42 -6.80 13.17 -1.97
C TYR A 42 -6.40 11.79 -2.44
N GLY A 43 -5.88 11.64 -3.66
CA GLY A 43 -5.38 10.35 -4.13
C GLY A 43 -4.21 9.80 -3.30
N TYR A 44 -3.40 10.66 -2.67
CA TYR A 44 -2.33 10.24 -1.76
C TYR A 44 -2.91 9.78 -0.42
N LEU A 45 -3.85 10.55 0.15
CA LEU A 45 -4.51 10.22 1.42
C LEU A 45 -5.36 8.95 1.35
N THR A 46 -6.09 8.74 0.25
CA THR A 46 -6.87 7.51 0.06
C THR A 46 -5.98 6.28 -0.15
N HIS A 47 -4.79 6.45 -0.73
CA HIS A 47 -3.80 5.39 -0.77
C HIS A 47 -3.34 5.02 0.66
N LEU A 48 -2.99 5.99 1.50
CA LEU A 48 -2.64 5.71 2.91
C LEU A 48 -3.77 5.00 3.67
N ALA A 49 -5.03 5.38 3.41
CA ALA A 49 -6.17 4.71 4.01
C ALA A 49 -6.27 3.23 3.58
N ALA A 50 -5.93 2.91 2.33
CA ALA A 50 -5.87 1.53 1.85
C ALA A 50 -4.72 0.75 2.50
N ASP A 51 -3.56 1.38 2.67
CA ASP A 51 -2.37 0.75 3.26
C ASP A 51 -2.56 0.36 4.71
N VAL A 52 -3.39 1.08 5.46
CA VAL A 52 -3.80 0.69 6.82
C VAL A 52 -4.27 -0.77 6.82
N MET A 53 -5.09 -1.18 5.85
CA MET A 53 -5.52 -2.57 5.78
C MET A 53 -4.40 -3.50 5.32
N ALA A 54 -3.73 -3.14 4.23
CA ALA A 54 -2.72 -3.99 3.62
C ALA A 54 -1.58 -4.30 4.61
N HIS A 55 -1.01 -3.27 5.23
CA HIS A 55 0.22 -3.38 6.01
C HIS A 55 0.00 -3.74 7.48
N ASN A 56 -1.19 -3.53 8.06
CA ASN A 56 -1.44 -3.95 9.44
C ASN A 56 -1.97 -5.39 9.53
N TYR A 57 -2.76 -5.84 8.55
CA TYR A 57 -3.53 -7.08 8.73
C TYR A 57 -3.23 -8.12 7.66
N PHE A 58 -3.06 -7.75 6.39
CA PHE A 58 -2.92 -8.73 5.30
C PHE A 58 -1.48 -9.16 5.05
N ILE A 59 -0.59 -8.20 4.76
CA ILE A 59 0.82 -8.45 4.47
C ILE A 59 1.56 -9.10 5.64
N PRO A 60 1.39 -8.68 6.92
CA PRO A 60 2.07 -9.32 8.05
C PRO A 60 1.78 -10.82 8.19
N LYS A 61 0.52 -11.24 7.96
CA LYS A 61 0.14 -12.67 7.96
C LYS A 61 0.93 -13.47 6.93
N LEU A 62 1.09 -12.91 5.74
CA LEU A 62 1.82 -13.55 4.65
C LEU A 62 3.33 -13.57 4.94
N LEU A 63 3.89 -12.46 5.43
CA LEU A 63 5.31 -12.31 5.77
C LEU A 63 5.82 -13.28 6.84
N CYS A 64 4.95 -13.74 7.74
CA CYS A 64 5.29 -14.77 8.72
C CYS A 64 5.69 -16.11 8.06
N THR A 65 5.16 -16.38 6.87
CA THR A 65 5.30 -17.67 6.17
C THR A 65 6.25 -17.63 4.97
N THR A 66 6.87 -16.47 4.69
CA THR A 66 7.66 -16.26 3.47
C THR A 66 9.15 -16.34 3.74
N PRO A 67 9.87 -17.29 3.12
CA PRO A 67 11.31 -17.29 3.09
C PRO A 67 11.77 -16.29 2.02
N ALA A 68 11.81 -15.00 2.35
CA ALA A 68 12.34 -13.96 1.45
C ALA A 68 13.60 -13.32 2.05
N PRO A 69 14.72 -13.26 1.31
CA PRO A 69 15.89 -12.49 1.71
C PRO A 69 15.56 -10.99 1.80
N ASN A 70 16.21 -10.31 2.75
CA ASN A 70 16.47 -8.86 2.76
C ASN A 70 15.25 -7.93 2.61
N GLY A 71 14.06 -8.34 3.04
CA GLY A 71 12.88 -7.46 3.09
C GLY A 71 12.11 -7.33 1.77
N LEU A 72 12.48 -8.09 0.74
CA LEU A 72 11.75 -8.15 -0.54
C LEU A 72 10.42 -8.92 -0.47
N GLY A 73 10.18 -9.64 0.63
CA GLY A 73 8.93 -10.40 0.82
C GLY A 73 7.67 -9.54 0.83
N HIS A 74 7.79 -8.25 1.18
CA HIS A 74 6.67 -7.30 1.14
C HIS A 74 6.25 -7.06 -0.31
N VAL A 75 7.19 -6.59 -1.12
CA VAL A 75 7.02 -6.34 -2.56
C VAL A 75 6.56 -7.60 -3.29
N TYR A 76 7.09 -8.76 -2.91
CA TYR A 76 6.64 -10.06 -3.43
C TYR A 76 5.14 -10.28 -3.24
N TRP A 77 4.60 -10.00 -2.05
CA TRP A 77 3.18 -10.23 -1.78
C TRP A 77 2.25 -9.21 -2.42
N GLU A 78 2.67 -7.95 -2.51
CA GLU A 78 1.95 -6.93 -3.26
C GLU A 78 1.81 -7.36 -4.73
N PHE A 79 2.91 -7.75 -5.39
CA PHE A 79 2.84 -8.26 -6.76
C PHE A 79 1.98 -9.52 -6.92
N ARG A 80 1.91 -10.40 -5.91
CA ARG A 80 1.02 -11.57 -5.96
C ARG A 80 -0.45 -11.22 -5.71
N ALA A 81 -0.75 -10.14 -4.99
CA ALA A 81 -2.11 -9.63 -4.84
C ALA A 81 -2.59 -8.96 -6.13
N ASP A 82 -1.69 -8.23 -6.77
CA ASP A 82 -1.89 -7.49 -8.02
C ASP A 82 -2.37 -8.34 -9.20
N ARG A 83 -2.09 -9.65 -9.21
CA ARG A 83 -2.61 -10.59 -10.22
C ARG A 83 -4.14 -10.67 -10.26
N PHE A 84 -4.80 -10.34 -9.15
CA PHE A 84 -6.26 -10.34 -9.05
C PHE A 84 -6.89 -9.03 -9.52
N VAL A 85 -6.07 -8.01 -9.82
CA VAL A 85 -6.51 -6.72 -10.34
C VAL A 85 -6.73 -6.81 -11.85
N LYS A 86 -7.91 -6.39 -12.32
CA LYS A 86 -8.23 -6.39 -13.76
C LYS A 86 -7.28 -5.49 -14.54
N LYS A 87 -6.88 -5.93 -15.74
CA LYS A 87 -5.97 -5.22 -16.68
C LYS A 87 -6.36 -3.75 -16.91
N LYS A 88 -7.65 -3.42 -16.92
CA LYS A 88 -8.13 -2.04 -17.10
C LYS A 88 -7.58 -1.06 -16.06
N TYR A 89 -7.42 -1.50 -14.80
CA TYR A 89 -6.89 -0.66 -13.71
C TYR A 89 -5.36 -0.46 -13.85
N TRP A 90 -4.64 -1.48 -14.32
CA TRP A 90 -3.23 -1.35 -14.70
C TRP A 90 -3.02 -0.34 -15.83
N THR A 91 -3.85 -0.41 -16.87
CA THR A 91 -3.82 0.55 -17.96
C THR A 91 -4.09 1.97 -17.45
N LEU A 92 -5.06 2.14 -16.55
CA LEU A 92 -5.34 3.43 -15.93
C LEU A 92 -4.16 3.95 -15.10
N ALA A 93 -3.57 3.12 -14.23
CA ALA A 93 -2.40 3.48 -13.43
C ALA A 93 -1.22 3.89 -14.33
N SER A 94 -0.93 3.12 -15.38
CA SER A 94 0.11 3.43 -16.36
C SER A 94 -0.14 4.78 -17.05
N LYS A 95 -1.38 5.10 -17.41
CA LYS A 95 -1.74 6.42 -17.98
C LYS A 95 -1.48 7.54 -16.98
N VAL A 96 -1.98 7.41 -15.75
CA VAL A 96 -1.81 8.42 -14.68
C VAL A 96 -0.33 8.68 -14.36
N VAL A 97 0.49 7.63 -14.33
CA VAL A 97 1.94 7.73 -14.07
C VAL A 97 2.69 8.37 -15.24
N SER A 98 2.21 8.15 -16.47
CA SER A 98 2.83 8.69 -17.69
C SER A 98 2.49 10.17 -17.92
N MET A 99 1.35 10.65 -17.41
CA MET A 99 0.93 12.04 -17.50
C MET A 99 1.97 13.03 -16.95
N HIS A 100 1.99 14.22 -17.54
CA HIS A 100 2.79 15.35 -17.07
C HIS A 100 2.08 15.99 -15.87
N ASN A 101 2.62 15.78 -14.67
CA ASN A 101 2.00 16.22 -13.40
C ASN A 101 2.92 17.22 -12.67
N GLN A 102 3.35 18.27 -13.36
CA GLN A 102 4.32 19.23 -12.82
C GLN A 102 3.83 19.92 -11.54
N GLY A 103 2.54 20.32 -11.48
CA GLY A 103 1.96 20.92 -10.27
C GLY A 103 2.05 19.99 -9.05
N ALA A 104 1.63 18.74 -9.20
CA ALA A 104 1.74 17.72 -8.16
C ALA A 104 3.20 17.45 -7.75
N ASP A 105 4.12 17.39 -8.72
CA ASP A 105 5.55 17.19 -8.45
C ASP A 105 6.15 18.36 -7.65
N THR A 106 5.81 19.59 -8.02
CA THR A 106 6.27 20.80 -7.32
C THR A 106 5.73 20.83 -5.89
N LEU A 107 4.44 20.51 -5.73
CA LEU A 107 3.78 20.46 -4.43
C LEU A 107 4.43 19.43 -3.49
N ILE A 108 4.55 18.17 -3.91
CA ILE A 108 5.10 17.12 -3.04
C ILE A 108 6.59 17.37 -2.71
N LYS A 109 7.35 17.94 -3.65
CA LYS A 109 8.74 18.35 -3.39
C LYS A 109 8.83 19.43 -2.31
N LYS A 110 7.94 20.43 -2.36
CA LYS A 110 7.85 21.49 -1.35
C LYS A 110 7.53 20.90 0.03
N VAL A 111 6.52 20.03 0.11
CA VAL A 111 6.08 19.41 1.37
C VAL A 111 7.14 18.50 1.99
N MET A 112 7.83 17.69 1.17
CA MET A 112 8.80 16.71 1.67
C MET A 112 10.18 17.31 1.98
N ASN A 113 10.40 18.61 1.74
CA ASN A 113 11.68 19.32 1.90
C ASN A 113 12.90 18.52 1.35
N ARG A 114 12.75 17.89 0.18
CA ARG A 114 13.81 17.03 -0.41
C ARG A 114 14.49 17.70 -1.60
N SER A 115 15.79 17.44 -1.73
CA SER A 115 16.60 17.84 -2.89
C SER A 115 15.94 17.46 -4.23
N ARG A 116 15.86 18.44 -5.15
CA ARG A 116 15.21 18.36 -6.47
C ARG A 116 15.68 17.18 -7.31
N PHE A 117 16.97 16.82 -7.23
CA PHE A 117 17.59 15.76 -8.04
C PHE A 117 17.18 14.35 -7.61
N ARG A 118 17.09 14.08 -6.30
CA ARG A 118 16.80 12.72 -5.79
C ARG A 118 15.36 12.27 -6.05
N PHE A 119 14.40 13.19 -6.08
CA PHE A 119 13.00 12.87 -6.39
C PHE A 119 12.82 12.54 -7.88
N GLY A 120 13.42 13.33 -8.77
CA GLY A 120 13.32 13.11 -10.22
C GLY A 120 13.85 11.74 -10.64
N ALA A 121 15.01 11.33 -10.13
CA ALA A 121 15.60 10.02 -10.41
C ALA A 121 14.70 8.85 -9.94
N LYS A 122 14.15 8.94 -8.72
CA LYS A 122 13.22 7.92 -8.19
C LYS A 122 11.92 7.85 -8.97
N LYS A 123 11.36 9.00 -9.34
CA LYS A 123 10.17 9.07 -10.20
C LYS A 123 10.42 8.43 -11.57
N MET A 124 11.59 8.67 -12.17
CA MET A 124 11.95 8.04 -13.44
C MET A 124 12.09 6.52 -13.33
N LEU A 125 12.72 6.02 -12.26
CA LEU A 125 12.80 4.57 -11.98
C LEU A 125 11.40 3.97 -11.80
N PHE A 126 10.54 4.63 -11.03
CA PHE A 126 9.15 4.20 -10.85
C PHE A 126 8.36 4.20 -12.16
N LYS A 127 8.47 5.26 -12.97
CA LYS A 127 7.82 5.33 -14.30
C LYS A 127 8.27 4.19 -15.22
N ARG A 128 9.55 3.82 -15.19
CA ARG A 128 10.08 2.68 -15.94
C ARG A 128 9.50 1.35 -15.43
N ALA A 129 9.52 1.13 -14.11
CA ALA A 129 8.95 -0.08 -13.51
C ALA A 129 7.44 -0.24 -13.78
N MET A 130 6.70 0.87 -13.88
CA MET A 130 5.26 0.89 -14.15
C MET A 130 4.88 0.72 -15.63
N LYS A 131 5.85 0.58 -16.55
CA LYS A 131 5.55 0.19 -17.93
C LYS A 131 4.91 -1.20 -17.91
N LEU A 132 3.73 -1.31 -18.51
CA LEU A 132 2.91 -2.53 -18.44
C LEU A 132 3.69 -3.80 -18.83
N ASN A 133 4.55 -3.74 -19.84
CA ASN A 133 5.36 -4.87 -20.27
C ASN A 133 6.41 -5.28 -19.21
N ASP A 134 7.13 -4.30 -18.65
CA ASP A 134 8.17 -4.55 -17.62
C ASP A 134 7.55 -5.12 -16.35
N LEU A 135 6.37 -4.61 -15.97
CA LEU A 135 5.59 -5.10 -14.85
C LEU A 135 5.09 -6.53 -15.07
N MET A 136 4.51 -6.83 -16.24
CA MET A 136 4.04 -8.18 -16.56
C MET A 136 5.20 -9.18 -16.56
N MET A 137 6.38 -8.79 -17.02
CA MET A 137 7.59 -9.62 -16.92
C MET A 137 8.03 -9.82 -15.47
N ALA A 138 8.00 -8.77 -14.64
CA ALA A 138 8.32 -8.87 -13.22
C ALA A 138 7.33 -9.80 -12.47
N MET A 139 6.03 -9.67 -12.75
CA MET A 139 4.99 -10.56 -12.22
C MET A 139 5.25 -12.02 -12.59
N ARG A 140 5.53 -12.30 -13.87
CA ARG A 140 5.87 -13.66 -14.33
C ARG A 140 7.06 -14.25 -13.57
N ARG A 141 8.12 -13.45 -13.34
CA ARG A 141 9.29 -13.89 -12.55
C ARG A 141 8.94 -14.17 -11.09
N VAL A 142 8.05 -13.37 -10.49
CA VAL A 142 7.54 -13.60 -9.13
C VAL A 142 6.69 -14.87 -9.05
N GLU A 143 5.94 -15.19 -10.10
CA GLU A 143 5.10 -16.38 -10.17
C GLU A 143 5.89 -17.68 -10.31
N THR A 144 6.99 -17.66 -11.08
CA THR A 144 7.85 -18.82 -11.30
C THR A 144 8.86 -19.06 -10.16
N ALA A 145 9.03 -18.09 -9.25
CA ALA A 145 9.85 -18.27 -8.07
C ALA A 145 9.23 -19.33 -7.12
N PRO A 146 10.05 -20.13 -6.40
CA PRO A 146 9.57 -21.15 -5.46
C PRO A 146 8.54 -20.56 -4.50
N ALA A 147 7.30 -21.06 -4.57
CA ALA A 147 6.20 -20.48 -3.81
C ALA A 147 6.27 -20.90 -2.33
N PRO A 148 6.03 -19.98 -1.37
CA PRO A 148 5.76 -20.38 0.01
C PRO A 148 4.50 -21.27 0.06
N LYS A 149 4.41 -22.16 1.05
CA LYS A 149 3.30 -23.13 1.20
C LYS A 149 1.91 -22.49 1.18
N LYS A 150 1.78 -21.23 1.60
CA LYS A 150 0.52 -20.48 1.64
C LYS A 150 0.37 -19.61 0.39
N LYS A 151 -0.71 -19.78 -0.36
CA LYS A 151 -1.04 -18.94 -1.53
C LYS A 151 -2.03 -17.84 -1.12
N ILE A 152 -1.85 -16.64 -1.67
CA ILE A 152 -2.86 -15.58 -1.58
C ILE A 152 -4.06 -15.93 -2.47
N THR A 153 -5.27 -15.87 -1.91
CA THR A 153 -6.52 -16.23 -2.58
C THR A 153 -7.28 -15.00 -3.06
N ARG A 154 -8.16 -15.18 -4.07
CA ARG A 154 -9.04 -14.11 -4.55
C ARG A 154 -9.95 -13.58 -3.44
N LYS A 155 -10.48 -14.47 -2.59
CA LYS A 155 -11.34 -14.10 -1.44
C LYS A 155 -10.61 -13.15 -0.49
N GLN A 156 -9.34 -13.41 -0.19
CA GLN A 156 -8.52 -12.54 0.66
C GLN A 156 -8.33 -11.16 0.04
N VAL A 157 -8.07 -11.07 -1.26
CA VAL A 157 -7.91 -9.77 -1.94
C VAL A 157 -9.22 -9.00 -2.01
N VAL A 158 -10.35 -9.67 -2.29
CA VAL A 158 -11.67 -9.02 -2.24
C VAL A 158 -11.96 -8.49 -0.84
N THR A 159 -11.66 -9.28 0.19
CA THR A 159 -11.85 -8.87 1.60
C THR A 159 -10.98 -7.66 1.94
N LEU A 160 -9.70 -7.68 1.57
CA LEU A 160 -8.78 -6.54 1.72
C LEU A 160 -9.38 -5.30 1.08
N ASN A 161 -9.74 -5.39 -0.20
CA ASN A 161 -10.20 -4.23 -0.93
C ASN A 161 -11.52 -3.67 -0.41
N ASN A 162 -12.45 -4.52 0.07
CA ASN A 162 -13.70 -4.06 0.65
C ASN A 162 -13.46 -3.23 1.92
N TYR A 163 -12.59 -3.70 2.82
CA TYR A 163 -12.20 -2.91 4.00
C TYR A 163 -11.45 -1.63 3.61
N SER A 164 -10.51 -1.71 2.66
CA SER A 164 -9.78 -0.53 2.15
C SER A 164 -10.73 0.51 1.56
N ILE A 165 -11.72 0.10 0.76
CA ILE A 165 -12.72 1.02 0.18
C ILE A 165 -13.55 1.68 1.27
N ASN A 166 -13.98 0.94 2.29
CA ASN A 166 -14.73 1.52 3.40
C ASN A 166 -13.90 2.54 4.18
N LEU A 167 -12.63 2.27 4.46
CA LEU A 167 -11.73 3.25 5.08
C LEU A 167 -11.50 4.48 4.19
N ILE A 168 -11.37 4.28 2.87
CA ILE A 168 -11.25 5.38 1.90
C ILE A 168 -12.50 6.25 1.91
N LEU A 169 -13.69 5.65 1.86
CA LEU A 169 -14.95 6.38 1.84
C LEU A 169 -15.21 7.11 3.17
N ASP A 170 -14.84 6.48 4.29
CA ASP A 170 -14.87 7.11 5.60
C ASP A 170 -13.96 8.34 5.64
N PHE A 171 -12.73 8.21 5.13
CA PHE A 171 -11.81 9.33 4.98
C PHE A 171 -12.39 10.46 4.14
N LEU A 172 -12.97 10.14 2.98
CA LEU A 172 -13.54 11.14 2.08
C LEU A 172 -14.79 11.83 2.66
N ARG A 173 -15.53 11.18 3.56
CA ARG A 173 -16.71 11.75 4.25
C ARG A 173 -16.34 12.57 5.47
N ASN A 174 -15.43 12.05 6.30
CA ASN A 174 -15.17 12.55 7.65
C ASN A 174 -13.84 13.30 7.77
N GLY A 175 -13.00 13.30 6.74
CA GLY A 175 -11.73 14.03 6.70
C GLY A 175 -10.82 13.66 7.87
N GLN A 176 -10.43 14.66 8.67
CA GLN A 176 -9.54 14.48 9.83
C GLN A 176 -10.16 13.66 10.98
N LYS A 177 -11.47 13.40 10.97
CA LYS A 177 -12.16 12.56 11.97
C LYS A 177 -12.24 11.09 11.57
N ALA A 178 -11.70 10.73 10.40
CA ALA A 178 -11.81 9.38 9.85
C ALA A 178 -11.07 8.33 10.69
N LEU A 179 -11.64 7.13 10.75
CA LEU A 179 -11.13 5.98 11.48
C LEU A 179 -9.71 5.61 11.03
N ALA A 180 -9.41 5.71 9.73
CA ALA A 180 -8.10 5.35 9.18
C ALA A 180 -6.93 6.12 9.82
N LEU A 181 -7.17 7.35 10.30
CA LEU A 181 -6.14 8.20 10.91
C LEU A 181 -5.68 7.71 12.29
N GLN A 182 -6.44 6.79 12.91
CA GLN A 182 -6.07 6.15 14.17
C GLN A 182 -5.02 5.06 13.99
N TYR A 183 -4.68 4.70 12.74
CA TYR A 183 -3.79 3.60 12.42
C TYR A 183 -2.56 4.06 11.62
N ASP A 184 -1.49 3.30 11.78
CA ASP A 184 -0.26 3.47 11.00
C ASP A 184 -0.44 2.94 9.57
N PRO A 185 -0.37 3.77 8.52
CA PRO A 185 -0.45 3.27 7.16
C PRO A 185 0.76 2.39 6.82
N VAL A 186 1.91 2.55 7.50
CA VAL A 186 3.09 1.68 7.31
C VAL A 186 2.90 0.29 7.93
N GLY A 187 2.04 0.17 8.96
CA GLY A 187 1.90 -1.04 9.76
C GLY A 187 3.19 -1.49 10.45
N THR A 188 4.03 -0.54 10.89
CA THR A 188 5.40 -0.81 11.37
C THR A 188 5.44 -1.91 12.44
N ASP A 189 4.57 -1.85 13.44
CA ASP A 189 4.58 -2.78 14.57
C ASP A 189 4.22 -4.21 14.13
N ASN A 190 3.17 -4.35 13.30
CA ASN A 190 2.75 -5.66 12.79
C ASN A 190 3.78 -6.25 11.83
N ILE A 191 4.46 -5.42 11.02
CA ILE A 191 5.56 -5.89 10.15
C ILE A 191 6.78 -6.30 10.99
N ILE A 192 7.15 -5.55 12.05
CA ILE A 192 8.21 -5.94 12.99
C ILE A 192 7.88 -7.30 13.62
N LYS A 193 6.66 -7.43 14.15
CA LYS A 193 6.17 -8.65 14.80
C LYS A 193 6.22 -9.85 13.84
N ALA A 194 5.76 -9.69 12.61
CA ALA A 194 5.82 -10.74 11.59
C ALA A 194 7.27 -11.18 11.30
N ARG A 195 8.21 -10.23 11.23
CA ARG A 195 9.64 -10.52 11.03
C ARG A 195 10.26 -11.23 12.23
N GLN A 196 9.92 -10.83 13.45
CA GLN A 196 10.41 -11.48 14.67
C GLN A 196 9.93 -12.93 14.74
N ILE A 197 8.64 -13.19 14.45
CA ILE A 197 8.08 -14.54 14.40
C ILE A 197 8.82 -15.39 13.36
N ARG A 198 9.06 -14.85 12.16
CA ARG A 198 9.83 -15.55 11.14
C ARG A 198 11.26 -15.85 11.60
N LYS A 199 11.97 -14.88 12.18
CA LYS A 199 13.35 -15.03 12.67
C LYS A 199 13.47 -16.02 13.83
N SER A 200 12.45 -16.10 14.69
CA SER A 200 12.45 -17.02 15.84
C SER A 200 12.47 -18.50 15.44
N GLY A 201 12.38 -18.82 14.14
CA GLY A 201 12.53 -20.19 13.65
C GLY A 201 11.48 -21.14 14.20
N ARG A 202 10.35 -20.63 14.75
CA ARG A 202 9.26 -21.44 15.27
C ARG A 202 8.87 -22.45 14.18
N LYS A 203 9.32 -23.70 14.35
CA LYS A 203 8.99 -24.84 13.48
C LYS A 203 7.47 -25.01 13.31
N ASN A 204 6.68 -24.37 14.19
CA ASN A 204 5.22 -24.29 14.19
C ASN A 204 4.63 -22.91 13.84
N VAL A 205 5.10 -22.20 12.79
CA VAL A 205 4.23 -21.15 12.18
C VAL A 205 2.87 -21.74 11.77
N ALA A 206 2.84 -23.05 11.44
CA ALA A 206 1.62 -23.83 11.19
C ALA A 206 0.67 -23.93 12.40
N GLY A 207 1.18 -23.84 13.64
CA GLY A 207 0.37 -23.88 14.86
C GLY A 207 -0.05 -22.49 15.38
N LEU A 208 0.45 -21.41 14.77
CA LEU A 208 0.04 -20.05 15.12
C LEU A 208 -1.27 -19.71 14.41
N ASN A 209 -2.27 -19.31 15.19
CA ASN A 209 -3.46 -18.68 14.63
C ASN A 209 -3.12 -17.25 14.17
N LEU A 210 -2.63 -17.15 12.92
CA LEU A 210 -2.24 -15.87 12.31
C LEU A 210 -3.41 -14.90 12.16
N GLU A 211 -4.65 -15.40 12.08
CA GLU A 211 -5.85 -14.56 12.04
C GLU A 211 -6.07 -13.86 13.38
N LYS A 212 -5.86 -14.56 14.50
CA LYS A 212 -5.89 -13.96 15.84
C LYS A 212 -4.70 -13.01 16.10
N LEU A 213 -3.55 -13.31 15.51
CA LEU A 213 -2.32 -12.55 15.77
C LEU A 213 -2.31 -11.16 15.11
N PHE A 214 -2.96 -11.05 13.96
CA PHE A 214 -3.15 -9.83 13.17
C PHE A 214 -4.64 -9.61 12.91
N GLU A 215 -5.42 -9.68 13.99
CA GLU A 215 -6.86 -9.53 13.97
C GLU A 215 -7.25 -8.11 13.52
N ILE A 216 -8.28 -8.02 12.68
CA ILE A 216 -8.82 -6.74 12.24
C ILE A 216 -9.70 -6.20 13.38
N PRO A 217 -9.45 -4.98 13.88
CA PRO A 217 -10.26 -4.38 14.93
C PRO A 217 -11.74 -4.32 14.58
N GLY A 218 -12.61 -4.57 15.56
CA GLY A 218 -14.06 -4.49 15.40
C GLY A 218 -14.54 -3.14 14.84
N ALA A 219 -13.88 -2.04 15.22
CA ALA A 219 -14.17 -0.71 14.68
C ALA A 219 -14.02 -0.65 13.14
N ILE A 220 -13.01 -1.32 12.58
CA ILE A 220 -12.82 -1.40 11.12
C ILE A 220 -13.85 -2.33 10.50
N ILE A 221 -14.14 -3.47 11.14
CA ILE A 221 -15.14 -4.44 10.65
C ILE A 221 -16.53 -3.80 10.57
N ASN A 222 -16.87 -2.96 11.56
CA ASN A 222 -18.15 -2.28 11.68
C ASN A 222 -18.24 -1.01 10.82
N ASN A 223 -17.12 -0.51 10.28
CA ASN A 223 -17.12 0.61 9.34
C ASN A 223 -17.57 0.13 7.95
N LYS A 224 -18.88 -0.04 7.76
CA LYS A 224 -19.51 -0.51 6.52
C LYS A 224 -20.25 0.62 5.82
N ILE A 225 -19.56 1.33 4.95
CA ILE A 225 -20.16 2.39 4.12
C ILE A 225 -20.76 1.82 2.83
N VAL A 226 -20.12 0.79 2.27
CA VAL A 226 -20.61 0.01 1.13
C VAL A 226 -20.66 -1.46 1.53
N ASP A 227 -21.69 -2.16 1.07
CA ASP A 227 -21.90 -3.56 1.41
C ASP A 227 -20.78 -4.46 0.86
N SER A 228 -20.25 -5.30 1.74
CA SER A 228 -19.20 -6.29 1.50
C SER A 228 -19.57 -7.37 0.47
N GLU A 229 -20.86 -7.56 0.19
CA GLU A 229 -21.34 -8.50 -0.82
C GLU A 229 -21.17 -7.98 -2.26
N THR A 230 -20.98 -6.67 -2.42
CA THR A 230 -20.72 -6.11 -3.74
C THR A 230 -19.26 -6.38 -4.12
N ILE A 231 -19.00 -7.48 -4.85
CA ILE A 231 -17.66 -7.75 -5.42
C ILE A 231 -17.37 -6.68 -6.48
N ARG A 232 -16.74 -5.58 -6.08
CA ARG A 232 -16.38 -4.47 -6.98
C ARG A 232 -14.98 -4.60 -7.55
N PHE A 233 -14.63 -5.72 -8.21
CA PHE A 233 -13.35 -5.81 -8.94
C PHE A 233 -13.51 -6.46 -10.31
#